data_AF-A0AAW7VYP0-F1
#
_entry.id   AF-A0AAW7VYP0-F1
#
_cell.length_a   1.000
_cell.length_b   1.000
_cell.length_c   1.000
_cell.angle_alpha   90.00
_cell.angle_beta   90.00
_cell.angle_gamma   90.00
#
_symmetry.space_group_name_H-M   'P 1'
#
loop_
_entity.id
_entity.type
_entity.pdbx_description
1 polymer ?
#
loop_
_entity_poly.entity_id
_entity_poly.type
_entity_poly.pdbx_seq_one_letter_code
_entity_poly.pdbx_strand_id
1 'polypeptide(L)'
;TDGTVEVTNVGEKDSKGEDNKVVTNGSTVTVTDKDDDLPRKITFSKVNLAGEEIAGAKIQIFRGEKVAGNPVAEWTSKANQSHVLDLTPGVYTFHEEAAPTGYLAVTDITFQVNYDGTVTVVNASGNQVEFKDGKLVVTDQTEPENPNLPNTGSESGQAALAAGLALLALGAGLVATKRRKED
;
A
#
# COMPACT_ATOMS: atom_id res chain seq x y z
N THR A 1 -1.70 -31.09 49.11
CA THR A 1 -1.03 -30.16 48.20
C THR A 1 -1.43 -28.77 48.60
N ASP A 2 -0.47 -27.86 48.72
CA ASP A 2 -0.63 -26.48 49.18
C ASP A 2 -1.31 -25.56 48.14
N GLY A 3 -1.63 -26.09 46.95
CA GLY A 3 -2.35 -25.37 45.90
C GLY A 3 -1.47 -24.41 45.10
N THR A 4 -0.15 -24.45 45.30
CA THR A 4 0.82 -23.60 44.61
C THR A 4 0.89 -23.96 43.12
N VAL A 5 0.82 -22.93 42.26
CA VAL A 5 0.98 -23.05 40.80
C VAL A 5 2.29 -22.37 40.41
N GLU A 6 3.18 -23.09 39.73
CA GLU A 6 4.42 -22.55 39.19
C GLU A 6 4.24 -22.15 37.72
N VAL A 7 4.74 -20.97 37.36
CA VAL A 7 4.81 -20.51 35.96
C VAL A 7 6.09 -21.08 35.35
N THR A 8 5.96 -22.01 34.41
CA THR A 8 7.10 -22.68 33.76
C THR A 8 7.53 -22.05 32.44
N ASN A 9 6.64 -21.29 31.79
CA ASN A 9 6.92 -20.53 30.57
C ASN A 9 5.93 -19.36 30.47
N VAL A 10 6.39 -18.22 29.98
CA VAL A 10 5.60 -16.98 29.82
C VAL A 10 5.40 -16.60 28.35
N GLY A 11 5.81 -17.47 27.42
CA GLY A 11 5.83 -17.18 25.98
C GLY A 11 7.10 -16.46 25.57
N GLU A 12 7.29 -16.29 24.26
CA GLU A 12 8.38 -15.45 23.74
C GLU A 12 8.15 -13.99 24.12
N LYS A 13 9.25 -13.22 24.24
CA LYS A 13 9.16 -11.76 24.37
C LYS A 13 8.34 -11.23 23.19
N ASP A 14 7.61 -10.15 23.44
CA ASP A 14 7.06 -9.39 22.33
C ASP A 14 8.17 -8.85 21.43
N SER A 15 7.82 -8.36 20.25
CA SER A 15 8.82 -7.83 19.33
C SER A 15 9.41 -6.47 19.80
N LYS A 16 9.00 -5.93 20.97
CA LYS A 16 9.65 -4.83 21.69
C LYS A 16 10.78 -5.30 22.61
N GLY A 17 10.89 -6.60 22.83
CA GLY A 17 11.78 -7.19 23.81
C GLY A 17 11.29 -7.04 25.26
N GLU A 18 10.03 -6.64 25.47
CA GLU A 18 9.44 -6.60 26.81
C GLU A 18 8.97 -8.00 27.24
N ASP A 19 9.14 -8.28 28.54
CA ASP A 19 8.72 -9.56 29.09
C ASP A 19 7.20 -9.58 29.29
N ASN A 20 6.57 -10.65 28.84
CA ASN A 20 5.20 -10.97 29.23
C ASN A 20 5.12 -11.07 30.76
N LYS A 21 4.07 -10.47 31.32
CA LYS A 21 3.91 -10.40 32.77
C LYS A 21 2.83 -11.36 33.23
N VAL A 22 3.17 -12.23 34.18
CA VAL A 22 2.18 -13.02 34.94
C VAL A 22 2.12 -12.51 36.37
N VAL A 23 0.92 -12.16 36.82
CA VAL A 23 0.66 -11.68 38.18
C VAL A 23 -0.45 -12.51 38.80
N THR A 24 -0.28 -12.89 40.06
CA THR A 24 -1.32 -13.57 40.85
C THR A 24 -1.90 -12.59 41.88
N ASN A 25 -3.23 -12.59 42.02
CA ASN A 25 -3.94 -11.85 43.05
C ASN A 25 -5.07 -12.73 43.60
N GLY A 26 -4.83 -13.37 44.75
CA GLY A 26 -5.73 -14.39 45.30
C GLY A 26 -5.89 -15.56 44.33
N SER A 27 -7.14 -15.87 43.94
CA SER A 27 -7.46 -16.94 42.98
C SER A 27 -7.40 -16.49 41.50
N THR A 28 -7.00 -15.25 41.22
CA THR A 28 -6.92 -14.71 39.86
C THR A 28 -5.49 -14.72 39.34
N VAL A 29 -5.32 -15.19 38.11
CA VAL A 29 -4.08 -15.08 37.33
C VAL A 29 -4.31 -14.06 36.21
N THR A 30 -3.43 -13.06 36.12
CA THR A 30 -3.44 -12.09 35.02
C THR A 30 -2.20 -12.29 34.18
N VAL A 31 -2.40 -12.48 32.88
CA VAL A 31 -1.34 -12.51 31.86
C VAL A 31 -1.45 -11.23 31.06
N THR A 32 -0.34 -10.52 30.90
CA THR A 32 -0.25 -9.36 30.01
C THR A 32 0.75 -9.68 28.91
N ASP A 33 0.23 -9.84 27.71
CA ASP A 33 0.98 -9.79 26.46
C ASP A 33 1.15 -8.32 26.06
N LYS A 34 2.34 -7.92 25.65
CA LYS A 34 2.60 -6.55 25.20
C LYS A 34 2.70 -6.60 23.67
N ASP A 35 1.92 -5.79 22.96
CA ASP A 35 2.04 -5.72 21.50
C ASP A 35 3.30 -4.95 21.10
N ASP A 36 4.02 -5.39 20.06
CA ASP A 36 5.08 -4.55 19.46
C ASP A 36 4.53 -3.49 18.52
N ASP A 37 4.27 -2.33 19.11
CA ASP A 37 3.95 -1.07 18.44
C ASP A 37 5.17 -0.16 18.17
N LEU A 38 6.41 -0.62 18.34
CA LEU A 38 7.56 0.26 18.10
C LEU A 38 7.63 0.64 16.60
N PRO A 39 7.67 1.93 16.25
CA PRO A 39 7.77 2.34 14.86
C PRO A 39 9.03 1.79 14.17
N ARG A 40 8.88 1.42 12.90
CA ARG A 40 9.92 0.98 11.99
C ARG A 40 10.09 2.03 10.90
N LYS A 41 11.34 2.36 10.59
CA LYS A 41 11.67 3.31 9.54
C LYS A 41 11.44 2.68 8.17
N ILE A 42 10.44 3.15 7.45
CA ILE A 42 10.11 2.69 6.10
C ILE A 42 10.42 3.81 5.11
N THR A 43 11.20 3.47 4.09
CA THR A 43 11.52 4.39 2.98
C THR A 43 10.64 4.06 1.79
N PHE A 44 10.07 5.09 1.15
CA PHE A 44 9.20 5.01 -0.01
C PHE A 44 9.85 5.74 -1.19
N SER A 45 9.82 5.13 -2.37
CA SER A 45 10.27 5.76 -3.62
C SER A 45 9.18 5.64 -4.67
N LYS A 46 8.82 6.79 -5.25
CA LYS A 46 7.94 6.87 -6.41
C LYS A 46 8.81 7.04 -7.65
N VAL A 47 8.80 6.07 -8.57
CA VAL A 47 9.72 6.04 -9.71
C VAL A 47 9.01 5.87 -11.05
N ASN A 48 9.69 6.20 -12.14
CA ASN A 48 9.28 5.82 -13.50
C ASN A 48 9.82 4.41 -13.88
N LEU A 49 9.48 3.93 -15.08
CA LEU A 49 9.95 2.63 -15.60
C LEU A 49 11.49 2.51 -15.73
N ALA A 50 12.22 3.62 -15.76
CA ALA A 50 13.68 3.64 -15.75
C ALA A 50 14.27 3.55 -14.32
N GLY A 51 13.43 3.60 -13.28
CA GLY A 51 13.83 3.59 -11.88
C GLY A 51 14.21 4.95 -11.31
N GLU A 52 13.92 6.04 -12.03
CA GLU A 52 14.22 7.40 -11.58
C GLU A 52 13.09 7.95 -10.71
N GLU A 53 13.42 8.60 -9.60
CA GLU A 53 12.42 9.19 -8.71
C GLU A 53 11.73 10.39 -9.36
N ILE A 54 10.39 10.37 -9.35
CA ILE A 54 9.53 11.36 -10.03
C ILE A 54 8.80 12.27 -9.03
N ALA A 55 8.61 13.53 -9.43
CA ALA A 55 7.89 14.53 -8.65
C ALA A 55 6.40 14.56 -8.98
N GLY A 56 5.56 14.98 -8.02
CA GLY A 56 4.19 15.39 -8.28
C GLY A 56 3.10 14.36 -7.96
N ALA A 57 3.46 13.14 -7.58
CA ALA A 57 2.49 12.15 -7.10
C ALA A 57 1.99 12.56 -5.72
N LYS A 58 0.67 12.67 -5.53
CA LYS A 58 0.06 12.90 -4.21
C LYS A 58 -0.24 11.56 -3.57
N ILE A 59 0.46 11.25 -2.49
CA ILE A 59 0.48 9.94 -1.86
C ILE A 59 -0.10 10.04 -0.46
N GLN A 60 -0.94 9.08 -0.11
CA GLN A 60 -1.50 8.88 1.22
C GLN A 60 -1.23 7.45 1.69
N ILE A 61 -0.97 7.30 2.99
CA ILE A 61 -0.87 5.99 3.64
C ILE A 61 -2.03 5.84 4.61
N PHE A 62 -2.77 4.75 4.49
CA PHE A 62 -3.85 4.39 5.42
C PHE A 62 -3.47 3.15 6.22
N ARG A 63 -3.93 3.08 7.47
CA ARG A 63 -3.80 1.86 8.29
C ARG A 63 -4.91 0.88 7.94
N GLY A 64 -4.57 -0.38 7.69
CA GLY A 64 -5.48 -1.44 7.27
C GLY A 64 -5.34 -1.80 5.79
N GLU A 65 -6.22 -2.67 5.31
CA GLU A 65 -6.20 -3.20 3.94
C GLU A 65 -6.89 -2.30 2.91
N LYS A 66 -7.62 -1.27 3.36
CA LYS A 66 -8.45 -0.40 2.52
C LYS A 66 -8.28 1.05 2.95
N VAL A 67 -8.54 1.96 2.02
CA VAL A 67 -8.69 3.39 2.30
C VAL A 67 -9.93 3.60 3.17
N ALA A 68 -9.71 3.89 4.45
CA ALA A 68 -10.76 4.13 5.43
C ALA A 68 -10.28 5.10 6.51
N GLY A 69 -11.12 6.07 6.86
CA GLY A 69 -10.77 7.08 7.86
C GLY A 69 -9.75 8.10 7.34
N ASN A 70 -8.92 8.62 8.23
CA ASN A 70 -7.88 9.59 7.88
C ASN A 70 -6.57 8.88 7.52
N PRO A 71 -5.78 9.42 6.58
CA PRO A 71 -4.45 8.91 6.32
C PRO A 71 -3.55 9.09 7.55
N VAL A 72 -2.66 8.12 7.78
CA VAL A 72 -1.60 8.23 8.80
C VAL A 72 -0.44 9.11 8.33
N ALA A 73 -0.29 9.28 7.01
CA ALA A 73 0.67 10.19 6.39
C ALA A 73 0.19 10.60 5.00
N GLU A 74 0.54 11.82 4.58
CA GLU A 74 0.30 12.33 3.23
C GLU A 74 1.50 13.18 2.79
N TRP A 75 1.95 12.99 1.54
CA TRP A 75 2.99 13.83 0.95
C TRP A 75 2.88 13.91 -0.58
N THR A 76 3.59 14.86 -1.17
CA THR A 76 3.82 14.91 -2.62
C THR A 76 5.24 14.42 -2.93
N SER A 77 5.38 13.48 -3.87
CA SER A 77 6.67 12.94 -4.29
C SER A 77 7.55 14.04 -4.91
N LYS A 78 8.86 13.85 -4.82
CA LYS A 78 9.87 14.80 -5.33
C LYS A 78 10.88 14.05 -6.19
N ALA A 79 11.35 14.71 -7.23
CA ALA A 79 12.36 14.15 -8.11
C ALA A 79 13.67 13.92 -7.34
N ASN A 80 14.32 12.79 -7.56
CA ASN A 80 15.55 12.38 -6.89
C ASN A 80 15.49 12.39 -5.35
N GLN A 81 14.29 12.23 -4.77
CA GLN A 81 14.14 12.14 -3.33
C GLN A 81 13.14 11.06 -2.91
N SER A 82 13.62 10.10 -2.10
CA SER A 82 12.78 9.17 -1.35
C SER A 82 12.09 9.84 -0.16
N HIS A 83 10.96 9.30 0.27
CA HIS A 83 10.24 9.72 1.47
C HIS A 83 10.43 8.71 2.60
N VAL A 84 10.49 9.15 3.84
CA VAL A 84 10.72 8.28 5.01
C VAL A 84 9.62 8.50 6.03
N LEU A 85 9.02 7.41 6.50
CA LEU A 85 8.06 7.39 7.60
C LEU A 85 8.52 6.43 8.69
N ASP A 86 8.08 6.67 9.92
CA ASP A 86 8.19 5.71 11.01
C ASP A 86 6.80 5.10 11.25
N LEU A 87 6.62 3.83 10.89
CA LEU A 87 5.33 3.12 10.93
C LEU A 87 5.40 1.94 11.89
N THR A 88 4.39 1.74 12.74
CA THR A 88 4.34 0.54 13.58
C THR A 88 4.15 -0.71 12.72
N PRO A 89 4.59 -1.89 13.16
CA PRO A 89 4.22 -3.15 12.52
C PRO A 89 2.72 -3.25 12.29
N GLY A 90 2.33 -3.83 11.15
CA GLY A 90 0.94 -3.92 10.73
C GLY A 90 0.73 -3.74 9.24
N VAL A 91 -0.53 -3.84 8.82
CA VAL A 91 -0.96 -3.73 7.42
C VAL A 91 -1.38 -2.29 7.11
N TYR A 92 -1.00 -1.83 5.92
CA TYR A 92 -1.24 -0.49 5.41
C TYR A 92 -1.63 -0.53 3.93
N THR A 93 -2.28 0.55 3.49
CA THR A 93 -2.58 0.82 2.09
C THR A 93 -1.81 2.05 1.63
N PHE A 94 -1.03 1.90 0.57
CA PHE A 94 -0.51 2.99 -0.23
C PHE A 94 -1.58 3.41 -1.23
N HIS A 95 -2.02 4.66 -1.14
CA HIS A 95 -3.02 5.26 -1.99
C HIS A 95 -2.40 6.44 -2.74
N GLU A 96 -2.47 6.43 -4.07
CA GLU A 96 -2.11 7.57 -4.89
C GLU A 96 -3.38 8.35 -5.23
N GLU A 97 -3.58 9.47 -4.53
CA GLU A 97 -4.73 10.36 -4.73
C GLU A 97 -4.64 11.07 -6.09
N ALA A 98 -3.42 11.37 -6.56
CA ALA A 98 -3.21 11.95 -7.87
C ALA A 98 -1.84 11.56 -8.45
N ALA A 99 -1.84 11.00 -9.65
CA ALA A 99 -0.63 10.75 -10.41
C ALA A 99 0.05 12.05 -10.87
N PRO A 100 1.38 12.03 -11.11
CA PRO A 100 2.06 13.09 -11.82
C PRO A 100 1.53 13.27 -13.25
N THR A 101 1.67 14.49 -13.81
CA THR A 101 1.33 14.74 -15.22
C THR A 101 2.12 13.83 -16.16
N GLY A 102 1.42 13.17 -17.09
CA GLY A 102 2.03 12.25 -18.06
C GLY A 102 2.18 10.81 -17.56
N TYR A 103 1.63 10.48 -16.40
CA TYR A 103 1.64 9.14 -15.82
C TYR A 103 0.23 8.65 -15.49
N LEU A 104 0.06 7.33 -15.54
CA LEU A 104 -1.15 6.66 -15.08
C LEU A 104 -1.12 6.52 -13.56
N ALA A 105 -2.24 6.82 -12.90
CA ALA A 105 -2.37 6.60 -11.46
C ALA A 105 -2.23 5.12 -11.12
N VAL A 106 -1.44 4.81 -10.10
CA VAL A 106 -1.43 3.47 -9.50
C VAL A 106 -2.67 3.27 -8.66
N THR A 107 -3.23 2.06 -8.74
CA THR A 107 -4.31 1.67 -7.84
C THR A 107 -3.78 1.36 -6.43
N ASP A 108 -4.67 1.27 -5.45
CA ASP A 108 -4.31 0.97 -4.06
C ASP A 108 -3.42 -0.28 -3.95
N ILE A 109 -2.32 -0.15 -3.21
CA ILE A 109 -1.37 -1.23 -2.92
C ILE A 109 -1.43 -1.52 -1.41
N THR A 110 -1.61 -2.79 -1.05
CA THR A 110 -1.55 -3.23 0.35
C THR A 110 -0.14 -3.74 0.67
N PHE A 111 0.44 -3.26 1.76
CA PHE A 111 1.74 -3.70 2.26
C PHE A 111 1.70 -3.94 3.77
N GLN A 112 2.59 -4.80 4.26
CA GLN A 112 2.76 -5.09 5.67
C GLN A 112 4.15 -4.64 6.12
N VAL A 113 4.19 -3.83 7.18
CA VAL A 113 5.41 -3.55 7.93
C VAL A 113 5.63 -4.69 8.91
N ASN A 114 6.76 -5.38 8.77
CA ASN A 114 7.13 -6.49 9.63
C ASN A 114 7.84 -6.00 10.90
N TYR A 115 7.88 -6.86 11.93
CA TYR A 115 8.51 -6.56 13.21
C TYR A 115 10.01 -6.29 13.11
N ASP A 116 10.70 -6.86 12.10
CA ASP A 116 12.12 -6.62 11.83
C ASP A 116 12.41 -5.34 11.02
N GLY A 117 11.37 -4.60 10.64
CA GLY A 117 11.47 -3.37 9.83
C GLY A 117 11.51 -3.60 8.32
N THR A 118 11.38 -4.84 7.85
CA THR A 118 11.16 -5.12 6.42
C THR A 118 9.71 -4.88 6.01
N VAL A 119 9.45 -4.82 4.70
CA VAL A 119 8.10 -4.71 4.14
C VAL A 119 7.76 -5.89 3.25
N THR A 120 6.58 -6.45 3.45
CA THR A 120 5.97 -7.43 2.56
C THR A 120 4.92 -6.75 1.71
N VAL A 121 4.98 -6.89 0.38
CA VAL A 121 3.88 -6.49 -0.50
C VAL A 121 2.78 -7.56 -0.40
N VAL A 122 1.62 -7.18 0.14
CA VAL A 122 0.48 -8.10 0.34
C VAL A 122 -0.37 -8.17 -0.92
N ASN A 123 -0.65 -7.02 -1.53
CA ASN A 123 -1.40 -6.95 -2.79
C ASN A 123 -0.92 -5.75 -3.61
N ALA A 124 -0.41 -6.02 -4.81
CA ALA A 124 0.05 -5.00 -5.74
C ALA A 124 -1.07 -4.43 -6.63
N SER A 125 -2.25 -5.06 -6.68
CA SER A 125 -3.38 -4.64 -7.54
C SER A 125 -3.02 -4.50 -9.03
N GLY A 126 -2.04 -5.26 -9.50
CA GLY A 126 -1.52 -5.20 -10.88
C GLY A 126 -0.50 -4.08 -11.14
N ASN A 127 -0.21 -3.25 -10.14
CA ASN A 127 0.85 -2.23 -10.22
C ASN A 127 2.24 -2.87 -10.05
N GLN A 128 3.28 -2.17 -10.50
CA GLN A 128 4.66 -2.58 -10.27
C GLN A 128 5.17 -2.00 -8.95
N VAL A 129 5.26 -2.86 -7.93
CA VAL A 129 5.76 -2.50 -6.59
C VAL A 129 6.66 -3.60 -6.05
N GLU A 130 7.76 -3.18 -5.41
CA GLU A 130 8.71 -4.10 -4.79
C GLU A 130 9.36 -3.49 -3.55
N PHE A 131 9.73 -4.33 -2.59
CA PHE A 131 10.60 -3.92 -1.48
C PHE A 131 12.03 -4.34 -1.80
N LYS A 132 12.90 -3.36 -2.08
CA LYS A 132 14.31 -3.58 -2.41
C LYS A 132 15.19 -2.50 -1.81
N ASP A 133 16.41 -2.86 -1.45
CA ASP A 133 17.41 -1.92 -0.89
C ASP A 133 16.88 -1.11 0.31
N GLY A 134 16.00 -1.71 1.12
CA GLY A 134 15.35 -1.07 2.27
C GLY A 134 14.25 -0.06 1.91
N LYS A 135 13.76 -0.04 0.66
CA LYS A 135 12.73 0.87 0.17
C LYS A 135 11.55 0.12 -0.42
N LEU A 136 10.34 0.59 -0.16
CA LEU A 136 9.15 0.24 -0.93
C LEU A 136 9.12 1.13 -2.19
N VAL A 137 9.38 0.52 -3.33
CA VAL A 137 9.47 1.20 -4.63
C VAL A 137 8.17 0.98 -5.40
N VAL A 138 7.46 2.07 -5.72
CA VAL A 138 6.21 2.07 -6.49
C VAL A 138 6.46 2.73 -7.84
N THR A 139 6.31 1.96 -8.92
CA THR A 139 6.65 2.40 -10.28
C THR A 139 5.41 2.85 -11.04
N ASP A 140 5.42 4.07 -11.60
CA ASP A 140 4.38 4.52 -12.52
C ASP A 140 4.68 4.12 -13.95
N GLN A 141 3.59 3.85 -14.67
CA GLN A 141 3.57 3.76 -16.11
C GLN A 141 3.27 5.15 -16.70
N THR A 142 3.95 5.49 -17.79
CA THR A 142 3.63 6.70 -18.55
C THR A 142 2.25 6.56 -19.19
N GLU A 143 1.48 7.63 -19.21
CA GLU A 143 0.25 7.70 -19.97
C GLU A 143 0.57 7.58 -21.47
N PRO A 144 -0.07 6.67 -22.23
CA PRO A 144 0.21 6.53 -23.64
C PRO A 144 -0.16 7.80 -24.38
N GLU A 145 0.78 8.38 -25.12
CA GLU A 145 0.48 9.50 -26.01
C GLU A 145 -0.52 9.04 -27.08
N ASN A 146 -1.67 9.70 -27.18
CA ASN A 146 -2.58 9.51 -28.29
C ASN A 146 -2.15 10.41 -29.46
N PRO A 147 -1.57 9.87 -30.54
CA PRO A 147 -1.01 10.68 -31.63
C PRO A 147 -2.07 11.45 -32.45
N ASN A 148 -3.37 11.23 -32.20
CA ASN A 148 -4.47 11.79 -32.98
C ASN A 148 -5.30 12.86 -32.25
N LEU A 149 -4.86 13.38 -31.10
CA LEU A 149 -5.50 14.53 -30.46
C LEU A 149 -4.67 15.80 -30.76
N PRO A 150 -5.27 16.87 -31.33
CA PRO A 150 -4.54 18.12 -31.51
C PRO A 150 -4.15 18.70 -30.14
N ASN A 151 -2.86 18.99 -29.96
CA ASN A 151 -2.38 19.78 -28.82
C ASN A 151 -3.03 21.17 -28.88
N THR A 152 -3.93 21.48 -27.95
CA THR A 152 -4.53 22.82 -27.80
C THR A 152 -4.13 23.43 -26.46
N GLY A 153 -2.84 23.46 -26.18
CA GLY A 153 -2.23 24.32 -25.16
C GLY A 153 -1.75 25.66 -25.75
N SER A 154 -2.67 26.52 -26.19
CA SER A 154 -2.42 27.97 -26.26
C SER A 154 -3.43 28.63 -25.34
N GLU A 155 -2.93 29.32 -24.32
CA GLU A 155 -3.72 30.01 -23.29
C GLU A 155 -4.81 30.90 -23.88
N SER A 156 -6.08 30.54 -23.68
CA SER A 156 -7.18 31.44 -23.31
C SER A 156 -8.52 30.69 -23.41
N GLY A 157 -9.21 30.51 -22.29
CA GLY A 157 -10.61 30.07 -22.27
C GLY A 157 -10.85 28.95 -21.27
N GLN A 158 -11.59 29.27 -20.22
CA GLN A 158 -12.13 28.28 -19.29
C GLN A 158 -12.99 27.26 -20.06
N ALA A 159 -12.60 25.99 -20.04
CA ALA A 159 -13.47 24.85 -20.26
C ALA A 159 -12.83 23.61 -19.61
N ALA A 160 -13.63 22.85 -18.87
CA ALA A 160 -13.21 21.74 -18.03
C ALA A 160 -12.43 20.66 -18.80
N LEU A 161 -11.30 20.21 -18.24
CA LEU A 161 -10.64 18.98 -18.69
C LEU A 161 -11.41 17.79 -18.12
N ALA A 162 -12.21 17.15 -18.97
CA ALA A 162 -12.84 15.88 -18.67
C ALA A 162 -11.78 14.78 -18.61
N ALA A 163 -11.79 14.04 -17.51
CA ALA A 163 -11.01 12.82 -17.31
C ALA A 163 -11.27 11.79 -18.43
N GLY A 164 -10.20 11.24 -18.99
CA GLY A 164 -10.26 10.12 -19.93
C GLY A 164 -10.19 8.78 -19.18
N LEU A 165 -11.34 8.12 -18.98
CA LEU A 165 -11.42 6.72 -18.57
C LEU A 165 -11.69 5.86 -19.81
N ALA A 166 -10.88 4.82 -20.05
CA ALA A 166 -11.30 3.63 -20.79
C ALA A 166 -10.50 2.38 -20.37
N LEU A 167 -11.21 1.46 -19.72
CA LEU A 167 -10.83 0.11 -19.30
C LEU A 167 -10.63 -0.83 -20.51
N LEU A 168 -9.63 -1.72 -20.46
CA LEU A 168 -9.55 -2.89 -21.34
C LEU A 168 -9.88 -4.17 -20.58
N ALA A 169 -11.09 -4.68 -20.78
CA ALA A 169 -11.45 -6.06 -20.50
C ALA A 169 -11.03 -6.92 -21.70
N LEU A 170 -10.17 -7.93 -21.49
CA LEU A 170 -9.91 -8.98 -22.47
C LEU A 170 -10.74 -10.21 -22.12
N GLY A 171 -11.71 -10.51 -22.99
CA GLY A 171 -12.53 -11.72 -22.92
C GLY A 171 -11.88 -12.90 -23.65
N ALA A 172 -12.29 -14.12 -23.26
CA ALA A 172 -12.26 -15.29 -24.12
C ALA A 172 -13.48 -16.17 -23.79
N GLY A 173 -14.34 -16.37 -24.78
CA GLY A 173 -15.55 -17.17 -24.62
C GLY A 173 -16.38 -17.23 -25.92
N LEU A 174 -15.73 -17.65 -27.00
CA LEU A 174 -16.37 -17.96 -28.28
C LEU A 174 -17.02 -19.36 -28.21
N VAL A 175 -18.35 -19.48 -28.31
CA VAL A 175 -18.98 -20.67 -28.91
C VAL A 175 -20.24 -20.26 -29.66
N ALA A 176 -20.20 -20.42 -30.98
CA ALA A 176 -21.34 -20.40 -31.86
C ALA A 176 -22.07 -21.75 -31.82
N THR A 177 -23.38 -21.76 -31.64
CA THR A 177 -24.23 -22.83 -32.17
C THR A 177 -25.44 -22.24 -32.89
N LYS A 178 -25.45 -22.46 -34.19
CA LYS A 178 -26.52 -22.12 -35.13
C LYS A 178 -27.58 -23.22 -35.01
N ARG A 179 -28.82 -22.90 -34.64
CA ARG A 179 -29.98 -23.76 -34.93
C ARG A 179 -31.09 -22.96 -35.62
N ARG A 180 -31.63 -23.64 -36.63
CA ARG A 180 -32.46 -23.20 -37.74
C ARG A 180 -33.88 -22.87 -37.25
N LYS A 181 -34.48 -21.81 -37.80
CA LYS A 181 -35.92 -21.55 -37.76
C LYS A 181 -36.64 -22.58 -38.63
N GLU A 182 -37.71 -23.17 -38.11
CA GLU A 182 -38.84 -23.67 -38.89
C GLU A 182 -40.11 -23.12 -38.23
N ASP A 183 -41.04 -22.64 -39.07
CA ASP A 183 -42.40 -22.25 -38.70
C ASP A 183 -43.26 -23.48 -38.37
#